data_AF-A0A9X9EQV1-F1
#
_entry.id   AF-A0A9X9EQV1-F1
#
_cell.length_a   1.000
_cell.length_b   1.000
_cell.length_c   1.000
_cell.angle_alpha   90.00
_cell.angle_beta   90.00
_cell.angle_gamma   90.00
#
_symmetry.space_group_name_H-M   'P 1'
#
loop_
_entity.id
_entity.type
_entity.pdbx_description
1 polymer ?
#
loop_
_entity_poly.entity_id
_entity_poly.type
_entity_poly.pdbx_seq_one_letter_code
_entity_poly.pdbx_strand_id
1 'polypeptide(L)'
;MDHFTSALLSIYDQLIVTDKNGTILKSTGTGNTLFHTIKSANVGGSIKDVEQDLFATNFAEEIMGKNEKRSFMQSSWQGPELLMTAYPIESGAWVWAYKELKDSYPDTSRGQSGPLLESKKPSFPFVIRSKPMLDVLHKMQMVCDVSATVLLLGESGVGKEIAARAIHNMGNRSDGPFIPVNCGAIPENLIESELFGYVEGAFTSARKDGAKGKFTLAHKGILFLDEVGELPLNVQVKLLRVLQERIVTPIGSTASHPVDIQVIAATNKSLEKMVKKGEFREDLYYRLHVVPIHLPPLRKRVDEIPHLVQFFLQKYNTLYNRKVAFTPDAIDLLCIYQWPGNVRELENTVERLVITSGIPEVDVALVREVLPFKGPNKPTSLPVIDFLMPLQEAVDLVEEQLINMAMEQYKSLKLAAKVLEVSQPTMSRKYKKLRNKIEEASFSPVDKRAILEEQINQRLRSIAVVTAAIIPAEEVISLQKNMNRQTSYSQKLKQKLTMIQEKEGVIEWVFIFIMTDDGRLIHLVADKGFVIEPGEEYMGPPEMVNVAYQAFNGKAGVTPIYEDRYGEWKTSFAPIIDDDGNIVAIVGCDYSKAYFNSEMQRLRKQLNIHV
;
A
#
# COMPACT_ATOMS: atom_id res chain seq x y z
N MET A 1 -20.23 16.81 -8.80
CA MET A 1 -19.17 16.40 -9.75
C MET A 1 -17.82 16.22 -9.05
N ASP A 2 -17.35 17.17 -8.24
CA ASP A 2 -15.98 17.14 -7.71
C ASP A 2 -15.60 15.92 -6.84
N HIS A 3 -16.54 15.35 -6.05
CA HIS A 3 -16.31 14.11 -5.30
C HIS A 3 -16.21 12.84 -6.19
N PHE A 4 -16.92 12.80 -7.32
CA PHE A 4 -16.88 11.67 -8.26
C PHE A 4 -15.60 11.70 -9.09
N THR A 5 -15.21 12.88 -9.57
CA THR A 5 -13.92 13.08 -10.25
C THR A 5 -12.73 12.82 -9.32
N SER A 6 -12.80 13.20 -8.04
CA SER A 6 -11.72 12.93 -7.07
C SER A 6 -11.53 11.43 -6.77
N ALA A 7 -12.62 10.65 -6.67
CA ALA A 7 -12.54 9.21 -6.46
C ALA A 7 -11.99 8.49 -7.71
N LEU A 8 -12.40 8.93 -8.91
CA LEU A 8 -11.92 8.35 -10.17
C LEU A 8 -10.46 8.69 -10.46
N LEU A 9 -9.96 9.87 -10.07
CA LEU A 9 -8.54 10.25 -10.22
C LEU A 9 -7.59 9.44 -9.32
N SER A 10 -8.10 8.66 -8.35
CA SER A 10 -7.28 7.68 -7.63
C SER A 10 -7.03 6.39 -8.43
N ILE A 11 -7.79 6.19 -9.51
CA ILE A 11 -7.79 4.98 -10.34
C ILE A 11 -7.31 5.28 -11.76
N TYR A 12 -7.73 6.41 -12.32
CA TYR A 12 -7.49 6.86 -13.69
C TYR A 12 -6.61 8.10 -13.71
N ASP A 13 -5.72 8.19 -14.70
CA ASP A 13 -4.71 9.25 -14.75
C ASP A 13 -5.26 10.55 -15.35
N GLN A 14 -6.29 10.47 -16.20
CA GLN A 14 -6.98 11.60 -16.83
C GLN A 14 -8.50 11.38 -16.85
N LEU A 15 -9.27 12.44 -16.57
CA LEU A 15 -10.72 12.50 -16.71
C LEU A 15 -11.12 13.65 -17.64
N ILE A 16 -12.02 13.37 -18.58
CA ILE A 16 -12.63 14.36 -19.47
C ILE A 16 -14.15 14.28 -19.31
N VAL A 17 -14.78 15.42 -19.04
CA VAL A 17 -16.23 15.53 -18.93
C VAL A 17 -16.76 16.22 -20.19
N THR A 18 -17.73 15.61 -20.85
CA THR A 18 -18.33 16.15 -22.08
C THR A 18 -19.84 16.37 -21.93
N ASP A 19 -20.39 17.24 -22.76
CA ASP A 19 -21.85 17.32 -22.96
C ASP A 19 -22.37 16.12 -23.78
N LYS A 20 -23.68 16.13 -24.05
CA LYS A 20 -24.38 15.10 -24.84
C LYS A 20 -23.94 14.99 -26.30
N ASN A 21 -23.22 15.99 -26.81
CA ASN A 21 -22.71 16.03 -28.19
C ASN A 21 -21.22 15.69 -28.26
N GLY A 22 -20.56 15.47 -27.12
CA GLY A 22 -19.14 15.13 -27.03
C GLY A 22 -18.22 16.35 -26.90
N THR A 23 -18.79 17.55 -26.66
CA THR A 23 -18.02 18.76 -26.43
C THR A 23 -17.44 18.75 -25.01
N ILE A 24 -16.14 18.97 -24.87
CA ILE A 24 -15.43 18.92 -23.60
C ILE A 24 -15.78 20.13 -22.73
N LEU A 25 -16.41 19.87 -21.59
CA LEU A 25 -16.79 20.85 -20.58
C LEU A 25 -15.71 21.03 -19.51
N LYS A 26 -15.00 19.95 -19.16
CA LYS A 26 -13.95 19.95 -18.14
C LYS A 26 -12.94 18.84 -18.43
N SER A 27 -11.66 19.11 -18.23
CA SER A 27 -10.58 18.13 -18.36
C SER A 27 -9.69 18.24 -17.12
N THR A 28 -9.36 17.12 -16.49
CA THR A 28 -8.60 17.08 -15.23
C THR A 28 -7.78 15.81 -15.16
N GLY A 29 -6.48 15.91 -14.86
CA GLY A 29 -5.63 14.74 -14.69
C GLY A 29 -4.31 15.04 -14.02
N THR A 30 -3.48 14.01 -13.89
CA THR A 30 -2.16 14.08 -13.26
C THR A 30 -1.11 14.60 -14.25
N GLY A 31 -0.24 15.51 -13.82
CA GLY A 31 0.61 16.34 -14.68
C GLY A 31 1.74 15.65 -15.48
N ASN A 32 1.72 14.33 -15.61
CA ASN A 32 2.77 13.52 -16.25
C ASN A 32 2.23 12.49 -17.26
N THR A 33 1.04 12.72 -17.83
CA THR A 33 0.37 11.78 -18.76
C THR A 33 0.49 12.22 -20.22
N LEU A 34 0.32 11.29 -21.16
CA LEU A 34 0.28 11.56 -22.62
C LEU A 34 -0.68 12.71 -23.00
N PHE A 35 -1.74 12.90 -22.21
CA PHE A 35 -2.80 13.88 -22.45
C PHE A 35 -2.32 15.34 -22.37
N HIS A 36 -1.14 15.60 -21.78
CA HIS A 36 -0.54 16.94 -21.79
C HIS A 36 -0.04 17.36 -23.19
N THR A 37 0.14 16.41 -24.11
CA THR A 37 0.56 16.68 -25.50
C THR A 37 -0.61 16.86 -26.47
N ILE A 38 -1.84 16.56 -26.03
CA ILE A 38 -3.03 16.47 -26.87
C ILE A 38 -3.84 17.77 -26.76
N LYS A 39 -3.66 18.67 -27.74
CA LYS A 39 -4.29 20.00 -27.73
C LYS A 39 -5.82 19.95 -27.82
N SER A 40 -6.38 18.88 -28.40
CA SER A 40 -7.83 18.66 -28.51
C SER A 40 -8.51 18.36 -27.17
N ALA A 41 -7.75 17.98 -26.12
CA ALA A 41 -8.28 17.66 -24.79
C ALA A 41 -8.64 18.88 -23.92
N ASN A 42 -8.59 20.09 -24.50
CA ASN A 42 -8.94 21.34 -23.84
C ASN A 42 -10.45 21.59 -23.81
N VAL A 43 -10.88 22.42 -22.87
CA VAL A 43 -12.29 22.85 -22.77
C VAL A 43 -12.73 23.52 -24.08
N GLY A 44 -13.85 23.06 -24.64
CA GLY A 44 -14.35 23.47 -25.95
C GLY A 44 -13.95 22.55 -27.13
N GLY A 45 -13.03 21.61 -26.93
CA GLY A 45 -12.68 20.58 -27.92
C GLY A 45 -13.73 19.46 -28.00
N SER A 46 -13.58 18.56 -28.98
CA SER A 46 -14.45 17.38 -29.16
C SER A 46 -13.75 16.12 -28.68
N ILE A 47 -14.47 15.26 -27.97
CA ILE A 47 -13.95 13.96 -27.54
C ILE A 47 -13.56 13.05 -28.71
N LYS A 48 -14.19 13.23 -29.87
CA LYS A 48 -13.84 12.49 -31.09
C LYS A 48 -12.46 12.88 -31.61
N ASP A 49 -12.10 14.16 -31.50
CA ASP A 49 -10.80 14.66 -31.93
C ASP A 49 -9.71 14.17 -30.96
N VAL A 50 -10.03 14.11 -29.65
CA VAL A 50 -9.16 13.49 -28.64
C VAL A 50 -8.92 12.02 -28.92
N GLU A 51 -9.95 11.25 -29.31
CA GLU A 51 -9.79 9.85 -29.69
C GLU A 51 -8.92 9.69 -30.95
N GLN A 52 -9.11 10.51 -31.98
CA GLN A 52 -8.30 10.46 -33.21
C GLN A 52 -6.83 10.78 -32.95
N ASP A 53 -6.55 11.73 -32.06
CA ASP A 53 -5.19 12.06 -31.62
C ASP A 53 -4.54 10.94 -30.81
N LEU A 54 -5.34 10.00 -30.28
CA LEU A 54 -4.88 8.88 -29.45
C LEU A 54 -4.78 7.54 -30.18
N PHE A 55 -5.76 7.19 -31.02
CA PHE A 55 -5.84 5.90 -31.71
C PHE A 55 -6.73 5.95 -32.97
N ALA A 56 -6.66 4.93 -33.82
CA ALA A 56 -7.35 4.88 -35.13
C ALA A 56 -8.88 4.70 -35.06
N THR A 57 -9.40 4.34 -33.88
CA THR A 57 -10.75 3.80 -33.71
C THR A 57 -11.64 4.81 -33.00
N ASN A 58 -12.82 5.08 -33.57
CA ASN A 58 -13.78 6.04 -33.03
C ASN A 58 -14.77 5.34 -32.07
N PHE A 59 -14.45 5.29 -30.78
CA PHE A 59 -15.29 4.64 -29.78
C PHE A 59 -16.41 5.56 -29.27
N ALA A 60 -16.18 6.88 -29.27
CA ALA A 60 -17.12 7.84 -28.70
C ALA A 60 -18.50 7.81 -29.37
N GLU A 61 -18.55 7.63 -30.70
CA GLU A 61 -19.81 7.52 -31.44
C GLU A 61 -20.59 6.25 -31.07
N GLU A 62 -19.89 5.12 -30.94
CA GLU A 62 -20.52 3.86 -30.58
C GLU A 62 -21.07 3.87 -29.15
N ILE A 63 -20.32 4.50 -28.24
CA ILE A 63 -20.64 4.52 -26.80
C ILE A 63 -21.78 5.49 -26.51
N MET A 64 -21.71 6.71 -27.04
CA MET A 64 -22.69 7.75 -26.76
C MET A 64 -24.09 7.38 -27.28
N GLY A 65 -24.17 6.53 -28.32
CA GLY A 65 -25.44 6.00 -28.82
C GLY A 65 -26.11 4.94 -27.93
N LYS A 66 -25.39 4.32 -26.99
CA LYS A 66 -25.89 3.17 -26.19
C LYS A 66 -26.21 3.50 -24.73
N ASN A 67 -25.87 4.70 -24.25
CA ASN A 67 -26.17 5.22 -22.90
C ASN A 67 -25.85 4.26 -21.73
N GLU A 68 -24.78 3.47 -21.85
CA GLU A 68 -24.33 2.50 -20.85
C GLU A 68 -22.84 2.72 -20.53
N LYS A 69 -22.43 2.38 -19.31
CA LYS A 69 -21.01 2.37 -18.95
C LYS A 69 -20.27 1.33 -19.77
N ARG A 70 -19.18 1.73 -20.42
CA ARG A 70 -18.30 0.81 -21.16
C ARG A 70 -16.82 1.11 -20.94
N SER A 71 -16.03 0.05 -20.99
CA SER A 71 -14.57 0.11 -20.89
C SER A 71 -13.94 -0.54 -22.11
N PHE A 72 -12.89 0.08 -22.64
CA PHE A 72 -12.14 -0.38 -23.80
C PHE A 72 -10.65 -0.25 -23.51
N MET A 73 -9.88 -1.17 -24.08
CA MET A 73 -8.43 -1.17 -23.99
C MET A 73 -7.89 -1.00 -25.40
N GLN A 74 -7.08 0.03 -25.62
CA GLN A 74 -6.58 0.37 -26.94
C GLN A 74 -5.15 0.90 -26.85
N SER A 75 -4.27 0.42 -27.73
CA SER A 75 -2.91 0.97 -27.88
C SER A 75 -2.98 2.38 -28.47
N SER A 76 -2.32 3.34 -27.82
CA SER A 76 -2.20 4.68 -28.38
C SER A 76 -1.14 4.75 -29.47
N TRP A 77 -1.23 5.76 -30.36
CA TRP A 77 -0.19 6.03 -31.36
C TRP A 77 1.19 6.31 -30.75
N GLN A 78 1.22 6.78 -29.51
CA GLN A 78 2.44 7.18 -28.79
C GLN A 78 3.05 6.04 -27.97
N GLY A 79 2.50 4.81 -28.06
CA GLY A 79 3.05 3.62 -27.40
C GLY A 79 2.12 3.00 -26.37
N PRO A 80 1.84 3.67 -25.23
CA PRO A 80 1.20 3.02 -24.09
C PRO A 80 -0.23 2.59 -24.38
N GLU A 81 -0.59 1.47 -23.76
CA GLU A 81 -1.94 0.94 -23.76
C GLU A 81 -2.83 1.76 -22.83
N LEU A 82 -3.96 2.24 -23.35
CA LEU A 82 -4.89 3.07 -22.60
C LEU A 82 -6.12 2.24 -22.24
N LEU A 83 -6.43 2.18 -20.94
CA LEU A 83 -7.75 1.77 -20.49
C LEU A 83 -8.65 3.01 -20.48
N MET A 84 -9.58 3.06 -21.42
CA MET A 84 -10.62 4.06 -21.46
C MET A 84 -11.90 3.51 -20.83
N THR A 85 -12.56 4.28 -19.98
CA THR A 85 -13.88 3.96 -19.44
C THR A 85 -14.79 5.17 -19.55
N ALA A 86 -15.90 5.00 -20.26
CA ALA A 86 -16.93 6.02 -20.40
C ALA A 86 -18.07 5.75 -19.41
N TYR A 87 -18.47 6.78 -18.67
CA TYR A 87 -19.57 6.76 -17.71
C TYR A 87 -20.66 7.75 -18.17
N PRO A 88 -21.89 7.29 -18.42
CA PRO A 88 -23.01 8.20 -18.64
C PRO A 88 -23.41 8.88 -17.33
N ILE A 89 -23.75 10.17 -17.39
CA ILE A 89 -24.33 10.94 -16.28
C ILE A 89 -25.80 11.20 -16.59
N GLU A 90 -26.66 11.18 -15.57
CA GLU A 90 -28.12 11.35 -15.69
C GLU A 90 -28.55 12.65 -16.44
N SER A 91 -27.70 13.67 -16.50
CA SER A 91 -27.95 14.91 -17.25
C SER A 91 -27.67 14.82 -18.76
N GLY A 92 -27.32 13.64 -19.29
CA GLY A 92 -26.90 13.42 -20.68
C GLY A 92 -25.44 13.77 -20.96
N ALA A 93 -24.67 14.14 -19.92
CA ALA A 93 -23.23 14.37 -20.00
C ALA A 93 -22.47 13.04 -19.83
N TRP A 94 -21.20 13.03 -20.22
CA TRP A 94 -20.34 11.84 -20.12
C TRP A 94 -19.06 12.14 -19.36
N VAL A 95 -18.56 11.15 -18.61
CA VAL A 95 -17.21 11.16 -18.04
C VAL A 95 -16.38 10.10 -18.74
N TRP A 96 -15.32 10.53 -19.41
CA TRP A 96 -14.33 9.71 -20.09
C TRP A 96 -13.11 9.62 -19.19
N ALA A 97 -12.87 8.44 -18.65
CA ALA A 97 -11.78 8.17 -17.74
C ALA A 97 -10.70 7.36 -18.46
N TYR A 98 -9.50 7.92 -18.54
CA TYR A 98 -8.36 7.30 -19.18
C TYR A 98 -7.32 6.94 -18.13
N LYS A 99 -6.86 5.70 -18.17
CA LYS A 99 -5.72 5.23 -17.43
C LYS A 99 -4.65 4.83 -18.42
N GLU A 100 -3.50 5.46 -18.29
CA GLU A 100 -2.30 5.04 -18.95
C GLU A 100 -1.82 3.78 -18.23
N LEU A 101 -1.97 2.65 -18.89
CA LEU A 101 -1.35 1.43 -18.40
C LEU A 101 0.13 1.59 -18.74
N LYS A 102 0.94 1.91 -17.73
CA LYS A 102 2.38 2.12 -17.88
C LYS A 102 2.96 0.97 -18.69
N ASP A 103 3.36 1.30 -19.90
CA ASP A 103 4.14 0.38 -20.68
C ASP A 103 5.46 0.16 -19.96
N SER A 104 5.77 -1.12 -19.87
CA SER A 104 7.14 -1.55 -19.72
C SER A 104 7.84 -1.12 -21.00
N TYR A 105 8.73 -0.13 -20.87
CA TYR A 105 9.66 0.46 -21.84
C TYR A 105 9.32 1.87 -22.38
N PRO A 106 10.24 2.85 -22.23
CA PRO A 106 10.40 3.86 -23.26
C PRO A 106 10.94 3.16 -24.52
N ASP A 107 10.33 3.46 -25.65
CA ASP A 107 10.88 3.19 -26.97
C ASP A 107 12.16 4.04 -27.14
N THR A 108 13.29 3.52 -26.64
CA THR A 108 14.63 4.01 -26.99
C THR A 108 15.10 3.48 -28.35
N SER A 109 14.17 3.20 -29.29
CA SER A 109 14.49 2.84 -30.68
C SER A 109 14.28 4.00 -31.66
N ARG A 110 14.18 5.24 -31.19
CA ARG A 110 14.41 6.43 -32.04
C ARG A 110 15.67 7.17 -31.63
N GLY A 111 16.81 6.55 -31.89
CA GLY A 111 18.10 7.23 -31.78
C GLY A 111 19.25 6.37 -31.33
N GLN A 112 19.48 5.23 -31.98
CA GLN A 112 20.83 4.73 -32.26
C GLN A 112 20.73 3.54 -33.22
N SER A 113 21.25 3.75 -34.42
CA SER A 113 21.43 2.77 -35.47
C SER A 113 22.45 1.72 -35.01
N GLY A 114 21.97 0.70 -34.29
CA GLY A 114 22.68 -0.55 -34.05
C GLY A 114 21.77 -1.72 -34.43
N PRO A 115 22.27 -2.83 -34.97
CA PRO A 115 21.42 -3.90 -35.50
C PRO A 115 20.64 -4.55 -34.36
N LEU A 116 19.33 -4.28 -34.31
CA LEU A 116 18.36 -4.90 -33.41
C LEU A 116 18.21 -6.37 -33.80
N LEU A 117 18.59 -7.26 -32.88
CA LEU A 117 18.19 -8.66 -32.90
C LEU A 117 16.66 -8.72 -32.84
N GLU A 118 16.03 -9.28 -33.87
CA GLU A 118 14.60 -9.60 -33.87
C GLU A 118 14.24 -10.39 -32.61
N SER A 119 13.32 -9.88 -31.78
CA SER A 119 12.94 -10.52 -30.53
C SER A 119 12.25 -11.86 -30.82
N LYS A 120 12.96 -12.98 -30.62
CA LYS A 120 12.39 -14.33 -30.71
C LYS A 120 11.30 -14.48 -29.64
N LYS A 121 10.04 -14.62 -30.07
CA LYS A 121 8.88 -14.84 -29.19
C LYS A 121 8.64 -16.34 -28.99
N PRO A 122 8.30 -16.81 -27.78
CA PRO A 122 8.00 -18.22 -27.55
C PRO A 122 6.70 -18.62 -28.27
N SER A 123 6.71 -19.77 -28.95
CA SER A 123 5.56 -20.36 -29.67
C SER A 123 4.51 -21.00 -28.74
N PHE A 124 4.69 -20.94 -27.42
CA PHE A 124 3.83 -21.56 -26.41
C PHE A 124 3.16 -20.48 -25.56
N PRO A 125 1.94 -20.68 -25.01
CA PRO A 125 1.29 -19.69 -24.16
C PRO A 125 2.05 -19.52 -22.83
N PHE A 126 3.07 -18.66 -22.85
CA PHE A 126 3.79 -18.18 -21.68
C PHE A 126 3.32 -16.76 -21.41
N VAL A 127 2.41 -16.61 -20.46
CA VAL A 127 1.81 -15.31 -20.10
C VAL A 127 2.85 -14.48 -19.36
N ILE A 128 3.32 -13.41 -19.99
CA ILE A 128 4.22 -12.43 -19.38
C ILE A 128 3.53 -11.07 -19.46
N ARG A 129 3.10 -10.56 -18.30
CA ARG A 129 2.44 -9.25 -18.19
C ARG A 129 2.90 -8.45 -16.97
N SER A 130 3.86 -8.98 -16.21
CA SER A 130 4.43 -8.33 -15.04
C SER A 130 5.90 -7.95 -15.26
N LYS A 131 6.32 -6.80 -14.72
CA LYS A 131 7.71 -6.33 -14.77
C LYS A 131 8.72 -7.40 -14.29
N PRO A 132 8.50 -8.11 -13.17
CA PRO A 132 9.40 -9.16 -12.72
C PRO A 132 9.56 -10.32 -13.72
N MET A 133 8.52 -10.63 -14.51
CA MET A 133 8.59 -11.68 -15.53
C MET A 133 9.22 -11.20 -16.85
N LEU A 134 9.21 -9.90 -17.15
CA LEU A 134 9.97 -9.35 -18.28
C LEU A 134 11.47 -9.49 -18.07
N ASP A 135 11.96 -9.25 -16.85
CA ASP A 135 13.37 -9.48 -16.52
C ASP A 135 13.76 -10.96 -16.69
N VAL A 136 12.84 -11.87 -16.35
CA VAL A 136 13.01 -13.31 -16.58
C VAL A 136 13.05 -13.60 -18.08
N LEU A 137 12.15 -13.02 -18.88
CA LEU A 137 12.13 -13.19 -20.33
C LEU A 137 13.44 -12.73 -20.98
N HIS A 138 13.95 -11.55 -20.62
CA HIS A 138 15.21 -11.04 -21.19
C HIS A 138 16.38 -11.98 -20.89
N LYS A 139 16.46 -12.48 -19.65
CA LYS A 139 17.48 -13.48 -19.29
C LYS A 139 17.30 -14.77 -20.11
N MET A 140 16.07 -15.23 -20.31
CA MET A 140 15.77 -16.41 -21.14
C MET A 140 16.21 -16.21 -22.59
N GLN A 141 15.97 -15.03 -23.17
CA GLN A 141 16.40 -14.69 -24.53
C GLN A 141 17.92 -14.60 -24.66
N MET A 142 18.63 -14.12 -23.63
CA MET A 142 20.09 -14.11 -23.64
C MET A 142 20.70 -15.53 -23.60
N VAL A 143 20.04 -16.48 -22.94
CA VAL A 143 20.57 -17.84 -22.76
C VAL A 143 20.11 -18.84 -23.81
N CYS A 144 19.11 -18.52 -24.63
CA CYS A 144 18.54 -19.48 -25.58
C CYS A 144 19.51 -19.86 -26.71
N ASP A 145 20.41 -18.96 -27.09
CA ASP A 145 21.33 -19.17 -28.21
C ASP A 145 22.70 -19.72 -27.81
N VAL A 146 22.94 -19.91 -26.51
CA VAL A 146 24.22 -20.37 -25.95
C VAL A 146 24.11 -21.77 -25.33
N SER A 147 25.20 -22.54 -25.34
CA SER A 147 25.26 -23.88 -24.70
C SER A 147 25.57 -23.83 -23.19
N ALA A 148 25.40 -22.67 -22.55
CA ALA A 148 25.66 -22.48 -21.12
C ALA A 148 24.60 -23.20 -20.27
N THR A 149 25.01 -23.66 -19.09
CA THR A 149 24.09 -24.25 -18.10
C THR A 149 23.24 -23.16 -17.47
N VAL A 150 21.93 -23.36 -17.48
CA VAL A 150 20.95 -22.43 -16.90
C VAL A 150 20.37 -23.05 -15.64
N LEU A 151 20.29 -22.27 -14.55
CA LEU A 151 19.69 -22.71 -13.29
C LEU A 151 18.43 -21.90 -13.00
N LEU A 152 17.26 -22.54 -13.11
CA LEU A 152 15.96 -21.97 -12.80
C LEU A 152 15.65 -22.13 -11.31
N LEU A 153 15.58 -21.01 -10.60
CA LEU A 153 15.30 -20.95 -9.17
C LEU A 153 13.88 -20.44 -8.95
N GLY A 154 13.15 -21.03 -8.01
CA GLY A 154 11.83 -20.51 -7.61
C GLY A 154 10.99 -21.57 -6.93
N GLU A 155 9.91 -21.12 -6.28
CA GLU A 155 8.97 -21.98 -5.57
C GLU A 155 8.35 -23.06 -6.47
N SER A 156 7.73 -24.07 -5.87
CA SER A 156 6.99 -25.06 -6.65
C SER A 156 5.78 -24.38 -7.33
N GLY A 157 5.46 -24.81 -8.54
CA GLY A 157 4.30 -24.30 -9.29
C GLY A 157 4.46 -22.92 -9.96
N VAL A 158 5.66 -22.31 -9.96
CA VAL A 158 5.88 -21.00 -10.64
C VAL A 158 6.03 -21.10 -12.17
N GLY A 159 6.12 -22.32 -12.73
CA GLY A 159 6.26 -22.54 -14.18
C GLY A 159 7.70 -22.74 -14.68
N LYS A 160 8.59 -23.31 -13.85
CA LYS A 160 10.00 -23.58 -14.23
C LYS A 160 10.14 -24.45 -15.49
N GLU A 161 9.32 -25.50 -15.63
CA GLU A 161 9.32 -26.32 -16.85
C GLU A 161 8.89 -25.50 -18.09
N ILE A 162 7.86 -24.65 -17.96
CA ILE A 162 7.40 -23.81 -19.07
C ILE A 162 8.49 -22.82 -19.48
N ALA A 163 9.22 -22.24 -18.51
CA ALA A 163 10.38 -21.41 -18.80
C ALA A 163 11.50 -22.19 -19.51
N ALA A 164 11.79 -23.43 -19.10
CA ALA A 164 12.77 -24.27 -19.78
C ALA A 164 12.37 -24.59 -21.22
N ARG A 165 11.09 -24.90 -21.47
CA ARG A 165 10.53 -25.10 -22.82
C ARG A 165 10.60 -23.83 -23.66
N ALA A 166 10.32 -22.68 -23.07
CA ALA A 166 10.42 -21.41 -23.76
C ALA A 166 11.88 -21.11 -24.17
N ILE A 167 12.88 -21.39 -23.31
CA ILE A 167 14.30 -21.28 -23.67
C ILE A 167 14.62 -22.20 -24.87
N HIS A 168 14.15 -23.45 -24.85
CA HIS A 168 14.34 -24.40 -25.94
C HIS A 168 13.74 -23.90 -27.26
N ASN A 169 12.48 -23.48 -27.24
CA ASN A 169 11.76 -23.03 -28.43
C ASN A 169 12.33 -21.74 -29.05
N MET A 170 12.91 -20.85 -28.23
CA MET A 170 13.56 -19.62 -28.72
C MET A 170 15.01 -19.84 -29.16
N GLY A 171 15.63 -20.94 -28.76
CA GLY A 171 17.06 -21.17 -28.93
C GLY A 171 17.45 -21.82 -30.25
N ASN A 172 18.75 -21.82 -30.55
CA ASN A 172 19.33 -22.52 -31.71
C ASN A 172 19.16 -24.05 -31.69
N ARG A 173 18.67 -24.62 -30.58
CA ARG A 173 18.42 -26.05 -30.39
C ARG A 173 16.94 -26.42 -30.46
N SER A 174 16.08 -25.51 -30.94
CA SER A 174 14.62 -25.71 -31.03
C SER A 174 14.22 -26.96 -31.81
N ASP A 175 14.99 -27.31 -32.86
CA ASP A 175 14.74 -28.50 -33.69
C ASP A 175 15.24 -29.80 -33.04
N GLY A 176 16.09 -29.68 -32.01
CA GLY A 176 16.62 -30.81 -31.24
C GLY A 176 15.65 -31.30 -30.15
N PRO A 177 15.91 -32.49 -29.57
CA PRO A 177 15.04 -33.04 -28.53
C PRO A 177 15.04 -32.20 -27.25
N PHE A 178 13.86 -31.97 -26.67
CA PHE A 178 13.70 -31.49 -25.30
C PHE A 178 13.37 -32.66 -24.38
N ILE A 179 14.31 -33.06 -23.53
CA ILE A 179 14.15 -34.21 -22.62
C ILE A 179 13.96 -33.70 -21.18
N PRO A 180 12.72 -33.67 -20.65
CA PRO A 180 12.47 -33.35 -19.26
C PRO A 180 12.69 -34.56 -18.34
N VAL A 181 13.32 -34.34 -17.20
CA VAL A 181 13.53 -35.34 -16.14
C VAL A 181 13.22 -34.70 -14.80
N ASN A 182 12.26 -35.25 -14.07
CA ASN A 182 12.00 -34.88 -12.69
C ASN A 182 12.83 -35.79 -11.78
N CYS A 183 13.85 -35.24 -11.12
CA CYS A 183 14.78 -36.01 -10.28
C CYS A 183 14.12 -36.50 -9.00
N GLY A 184 13.12 -35.79 -8.46
CA GLY A 184 12.39 -36.19 -7.26
C GLY A 184 11.36 -37.29 -7.49
N ALA A 185 10.92 -37.51 -8.74
CA ALA A 185 9.93 -38.53 -9.09
C ALA A 185 10.55 -39.92 -9.36
N ILE A 186 11.86 -40.01 -9.58
CA ILE A 186 12.54 -41.26 -9.89
C ILE A 186 13.17 -41.82 -8.61
N PRO A 187 12.94 -43.11 -8.27
CA PRO A 187 13.59 -43.74 -7.14
C PRO A 187 15.12 -43.61 -7.16
N GLU A 188 15.74 -43.39 -6.00
CA GLU A 188 17.18 -43.19 -5.85
C GLU A 188 18.02 -44.33 -6.45
N ASN A 189 17.53 -45.56 -6.40
CA ASN A 189 18.20 -46.72 -6.98
C ASN A 189 18.11 -46.79 -8.52
N LEU A 190 17.24 -46.00 -9.16
CA LEU A 190 17.01 -46.00 -10.60
C LEU A 190 17.46 -44.71 -11.30
N ILE A 191 17.59 -43.59 -10.57
CA ILE A 191 17.94 -42.29 -11.17
C ILE A 191 19.27 -42.35 -11.94
N GLU A 192 20.24 -43.12 -11.45
CA GLU A 192 21.54 -43.27 -12.11
C GLU A 192 21.41 -43.98 -13.48
N SER A 193 20.67 -45.08 -13.53
CA SER A 193 20.49 -45.86 -14.76
C SER A 193 19.58 -45.15 -15.76
N GLU A 194 18.58 -44.40 -15.29
CA GLU A 194 17.75 -43.55 -16.15
C GLU A 194 18.57 -42.42 -16.80
N LEU A 195 19.36 -41.69 -16.01
CA LEU A 195 20.13 -40.54 -16.53
C LEU A 195 21.26 -40.98 -17.48
N PHE A 196 22.09 -41.93 -17.07
CA PHE A 196 23.33 -42.27 -17.79
C PHE A 196 23.19 -43.50 -18.69
N GLY A 197 22.14 -44.30 -18.52
CA GLY A 197 21.97 -45.58 -19.23
C GLY A 197 22.85 -46.68 -18.65
N TYR A 198 22.68 -47.89 -19.17
CA TYR A 198 23.45 -49.06 -18.76
C TYR A 198 23.66 -50.04 -19.91
N VAL A 199 24.74 -50.81 -19.86
CA VAL A 199 25.01 -51.91 -20.79
C VAL A 199 24.43 -53.23 -20.26
N GLU A 200 24.37 -54.24 -21.12
CA GLU A 200 24.00 -55.60 -20.72
C GLU A 200 24.85 -56.07 -19.52
N GLY A 201 24.21 -56.72 -18.54
CA GLY A 201 24.91 -57.29 -17.39
C GLY A 201 25.40 -56.28 -16.34
N ALA A 202 25.05 -54.98 -16.45
CA ALA A 202 25.47 -53.97 -15.49
C ALA A 202 24.97 -54.21 -14.05
N PHE A 203 23.82 -54.88 -13.88
CA PHE A 203 23.24 -55.31 -12.61
C PHE A 203 22.27 -56.48 -12.85
N THR A 204 21.83 -57.16 -11.79
CA THR A 204 21.07 -58.42 -11.86
C THR A 204 19.74 -58.33 -12.63
N SER A 205 19.12 -57.14 -12.70
CA SER A 205 17.90 -56.87 -13.46
C SER A 205 18.12 -56.11 -14.78
N ALA A 206 19.37 -56.00 -15.25
CA ALA A 206 19.68 -55.31 -16.50
C ALA A 206 19.09 -56.07 -17.70
N ARG A 207 18.43 -55.33 -18.60
CA ARG A 207 17.93 -55.87 -19.88
C ARG A 207 19.10 -56.32 -20.76
N LYS A 208 18.87 -57.38 -21.53
CA LYS A 208 19.86 -57.95 -22.48
C LYS A 208 20.38 -56.92 -23.49
N ASP A 209 19.54 -55.97 -23.91
CA ASP A 209 19.97 -54.95 -24.89
C ASP A 209 20.49 -53.65 -24.25
N GLY A 210 20.64 -53.61 -22.91
CA GLY A 210 20.94 -52.38 -22.18
C GLY A 210 19.81 -51.35 -22.24
N ALA A 211 20.11 -50.10 -21.88
CA ALA A 211 19.23 -48.95 -22.09
C ALA A 211 20.02 -47.65 -22.30
N LYS A 212 19.56 -46.82 -23.24
CA LYS A 212 20.11 -45.47 -23.46
C LYS A 212 19.66 -44.53 -22.33
N GLY A 213 20.60 -43.79 -21.76
CA GLY A 213 20.31 -42.77 -20.75
C GLY A 213 19.70 -41.49 -21.32
N LYS A 214 19.03 -40.70 -20.48
CA LYS A 214 18.44 -39.41 -20.86
C LYS A 214 19.46 -38.43 -21.44
N PHE A 215 20.70 -38.45 -20.97
CA PHE A 215 21.76 -37.61 -21.54
C PHE A 215 22.03 -37.93 -23.02
N THR A 216 22.07 -39.21 -23.36
CA THR A 216 22.27 -39.66 -24.75
C THR A 216 21.06 -39.34 -25.61
N LEU A 217 19.85 -39.48 -25.06
CA LEU A 217 18.60 -39.13 -25.76
C LEU A 217 18.46 -37.63 -26.02
N ALA A 218 19.07 -36.78 -25.19
CA ALA A 218 19.05 -35.33 -25.34
C ALA A 218 20.11 -34.78 -26.30
N HIS A 219 20.93 -35.63 -26.93
CA HIS A 219 22.00 -35.22 -27.82
C HIS A 219 21.50 -34.27 -28.93
N LYS A 220 22.25 -33.18 -29.19
CA LYS A 220 21.89 -32.02 -30.05
C LYS A 220 20.69 -31.19 -29.57
N GLY A 221 20.14 -31.47 -28.40
CA GLY A 221 19.01 -30.76 -27.83
C GLY A 221 19.27 -30.21 -26.42
N ILE A 222 18.22 -30.20 -25.60
CA ILE A 222 18.22 -29.74 -24.21
C ILE A 222 17.81 -30.88 -23.28
N LEU A 223 18.58 -31.04 -22.20
CA LEU A 223 18.17 -31.85 -21.05
C LEU A 223 17.70 -30.91 -19.94
N PHE A 224 16.42 -31.03 -19.55
CA PHE A 224 15.84 -30.30 -18.43
C PHE A 224 15.80 -31.19 -17.18
N LEU A 225 16.50 -30.77 -16.12
CA LEU A 225 16.57 -31.47 -14.83
C LEU A 225 15.73 -30.69 -13.80
N ASP A 226 14.49 -31.10 -13.57
CA ASP A 226 13.68 -30.55 -12.48
C ASP A 226 14.05 -31.19 -11.15
N GLU A 227 13.93 -30.40 -10.08
CA GLU A 227 14.28 -30.78 -8.72
C GLU A 227 15.71 -31.34 -8.57
N VAL A 228 16.71 -30.70 -9.22
CA VAL A 228 18.12 -31.15 -9.19
C VAL A 228 18.72 -31.28 -7.78
N GLY A 229 18.13 -30.60 -6.80
CA GLY A 229 18.50 -30.70 -5.38
C GLY A 229 18.11 -32.04 -4.73
N GLU A 230 17.31 -32.88 -5.39
CA GLU A 230 16.96 -34.23 -4.91
C GLU A 230 17.96 -35.31 -5.37
N LEU A 231 18.99 -34.94 -6.13
CA LEU A 231 19.95 -35.91 -6.64
C LEU A 231 20.84 -36.50 -5.53
N PRO A 232 20.98 -37.84 -5.46
CA PRO A 232 21.95 -38.50 -4.59
C PRO A 232 23.40 -38.07 -4.84
N LEU A 233 24.26 -38.08 -3.81
CA LEU A 233 25.65 -37.61 -3.92
C LEU A 233 26.49 -38.37 -4.96
N ASN A 234 26.28 -39.67 -5.13
CA ASN A 234 26.97 -40.48 -6.15
C ASN A 234 26.58 -40.03 -7.58
N VAL A 235 25.32 -39.66 -7.79
CA VAL A 235 24.80 -39.18 -9.07
C VAL A 235 25.31 -37.77 -9.35
N GLN A 236 25.43 -36.93 -8.32
CA GLN A 236 26.01 -35.59 -8.43
C GLN A 236 27.45 -35.62 -8.98
N VAL A 237 28.27 -36.61 -8.59
CA VAL A 237 29.64 -36.78 -9.12
C VAL A 237 29.63 -37.07 -10.62
N LYS A 238 28.73 -37.95 -11.08
CA LYS A 238 28.62 -38.27 -12.51
C LYS A 238 28.05 -37.09 -13.31
N LEU A 239 27.06 -36.38 -12.77
CA LEU A 239 26.51 -35.17 -13.38
C LEU A 239 27.61 -34.11 -13.58
N LEU A 240 28.46 -33.89 -12.58
CA LEU A 240 29.59 -32.98 -12.68
C LEU A 240 30.51 -33.33 -13.86
N ARG A 241 30.87 -34.62 -14.02
CA ARG A 241 31.70 -35.09 -15.14
C ARG A 241 31.06 -34.79 -16.48
N VAL A 242 29.76 -35.04 -16.65
CA VAL A 242 29.05 -34.73 -17.90
C VAL A 242 29.08 -33.22 -18.20
N LEU A 243 28.87 -32.37 -17.18
CA LEU A 243 28.88 -30.92 -17.35
C LEU A 243 30.28 -30.36 -17.65
N GLN A 244 31.34 -31.01 -17.19
CA GLN A 244 32.73 -30.59 -17.39
C GLN A 244 33.29 -31.12 -18.71
N GLU A 245 33.23 -32.43 -18.92
CA GLU A 245 33.91 -33.14 -20.00
C GLU A 245 33.04 -33.36 -21.24
N ARG A 246 31.72 -33.13 -21.13
CA ARG A 246 30.76 -33.36 -22.23
C ARG A 246 30.79 -34.81 -22.75
N ILE A 247 31.04 -35.76 -21.87
CA ILE A 247 30.97 -37.20 -22.14
C ILE A 247 30.07 -37.90 -21.13
N VAL A 248 29.48 -39.02 -21.55
CA VAL A 248 28.62 -39.87 -20.71
C VAL A 248 29.15 -41.30 -20.75
N THR A 249 29.25 -41.92 -19.58
CA THR A 249 29.65 -43.33 -19.43
C THR A 249 28.46 -44.13 -18.88
N PRO A 250 27.88 -45.05 -19.67
CA PRO A 250 26.82 -45.93 -19.18
C PRO A 250 27.29 -46.79 -17.99
N ILE A 251 26.37 -47.16 -17.10
CA ILE A 251 26.68 -48.07 -15.98
C ILE A 251 27.14 -49.41 -16.54
N GLY A 252 28.23 -49.94 -15.99
CA GLY A 252 28.84 -51.20 -16.44
C GLY A 252 29.75 -51.06 -17.67
N SER A 253 29.84 -49.86 -18.27
CA SER A 253 30.72 -49.59 -19.41
C SER A 253 32.00 -48.88 -18.97
N THR A 254 33.13 -49.18 -19.63
CA THR A 254 34.35 -48.36 -19.60
C THR A 254 34.43 -47.37 -20.75
N ALA A 255 33.62 -47.57 -21.80
CA ALA A 255 33.54 -46.68 -22.95
C ALA A 255 32.69 -45.45 -22.62
N SER A 256 33.23 -44.27 -22.94
CA SER A 256 32.54 -42.99 -22.79
C SER A 256 32.12 -42.44 -24.15
N HIS A 257 30.98 -41.77 -24.20
CA HIS A 257 30.39 -41.24 -25.43
C HIS A 257 30.25 -39.72 -25.34
N PRO A 258 30.69 -38.94 -26.36
CA PRO A 258 30.52 -37.50 -26.37
C PRO A 258 29.03 -37.10 -26.46
N VAL A 259 28.64 -36.09 -25.70
CA VAL A 259 27.29 -35.52 -25.71
C VAL A 259 27.33 -34.01 -25.93
N ASP A 260 26.58 -33.56 -26.93
CA ASP A 260 26.43 -32.14 -27.25
C ASP A 260 25.04 -31.69 -26.83
N ILE A 261 24.92 -31.18 -25.60
CA ILE A 261 23.63 -30.77 -25.01
C ILE A 261 23.76 -29.43 -24.30
N GLN A 262 22.65 -28.70 -24.23
CA GLN A 262 22.48 -27.66 -23.21
C GLN A 262 21.71 -28.26 -22.02
N VAL A 263 22.17 -27.95 -20.81
CA VAL A 263 21.53 -28.42 -19.57
C VAL A 263 20.80 -27.24 -18.92
N ILE A 264 19.51 -27.42 -18.65
CA ILE A 264 18.71 -26.50 -17.85
C ILE A 264 18.34 -27.25 -16.57
N ALA A 265 18.80 -26.77 -15.42
CA ALA A 265 18.45 -27.35 -14.12
C ALA A 265 17.43 -26.46 -13.41
N ALA A 266 16.59 -27.04 -12.57
CA ALA A 266 15.61 -26.33 -11.77
C ALA A 266 15.54 -26.86 -10.34
N THR A 267 15.27 -25.96 -9.38
CA THR A 267 15.01 -26.35 -8.00
C THR A 267 14.25 -25.26 -7.23
N ASN A 268 13.52 -25.68 -6.21
CA ASN A 268 12.93 -24.82 -5.18
C ASN A 268 13.76 -24.77 -3.88
N LYS A 269 14.78 -25.62 -3.74
CA LYS A 269 15.67 -25.65 -2.58
C LYS A 269 16.81 -24.65 -2.72
N SER A 270 17.33 -24.18 -1.59
CA SER A 270 18.56 -23.37 -1.57
C SER A 270 19.78 -24.29 -1.65
N LEU A 271 20.35 -24.44 -2.85
CA LEU A 271 21.54 -25.27 -3.06
C LEU A 271 22.72 -24.80 -2.21
N GLU A 272 22.89 -23.50 -2.01
CA GLU A 272 23.94 -22.94 -1.13
C GLU A 272 23.82 -23.46 0.32
N LYS A 273 22.60 -23.53 0.86
CA LYS A 273 22.37 -24.11 2.19
C LYS A 273 22.64 -25.61 2.22
N MET A 274 22.32 -26.33 1.14
CA MET A 274 22.58 -27.77 1.03
C MET A 274 24.08 -28.06 0.95
N VAL A 275 24.86 -27.22 0.27
CA VAL A 275 26.33 -27.29 0.26
C VAL A 275 26.88 -27.14 1.68
N LYS A 276 26.41 -26.14 2.44
CA LYS A 276 26.81 -25.93 3.84
C LYS A 276 26.48 -27.12 4.76
N LYS A 277 25.48 -27.93 4.40
CA LYS A 277 25.08 -29.15 5.13
C LYS A 277 25.74 -30.43 4.62
N GLY A 278 26.52 -30.38 3.54
CA GLY A 278 27.11 -31.57 2.91
C GLY A 278 26.11 -32.43 2.11
N GLU A 279 24.89 -31.94 1.89
CA GLU A 279 23.83 -32.62 1.12
C GLU A 279 23.98 -32.39 -0.40
N PHE A 280 24.75 -31.38 -0.79
CA PHE A 280 25.02 -31.05 -2.19
C PHE A 280 26.50 -30.70 -2.36
N ARG A 281 27.12 -31.15 -3.44
CA ARG A 281 28.54 -30.89 -3.66
C ARG A 281 28.79 -29.46 -4.13
N GLU A 282 29.80 -28.83 -3.55
CA GLU A 282 30.21 -27.46 -3.87
C GLU A 282 30.65 -27.29 -5.33
N ASP A 283 31.44 -28.25 -5.84
CA ASP A 283 31.94 -28.25 -7.23
C ASP A 283 30.80 -28.28 -8.27
N LEU A 284 29.79 -29.14 -8.04
CA LEU A 284 28.58 -29.20 -8.87
C LEU A 284 27.74 -27.94 -8.76
N TYR A 285 27.61 -27.36 -7.56
CA TYR A 285 26.86 -26.12 -7.36
C TYR A 285 27.41 -25.01 -8.26
N TYR A 286 28.73 -24.77 -8.26
CA TYR A 286 29.32 -23.74 -9.12
C TYR A 286 29.15 -24.04 -10.62
N ARG A 287 29.15 -25.32 -11.02
CA ARG A 287 28.94 -25.71 -12.43
C ARG A 287 27.50 -25.57 -12.89
N LEU A 288 26.53 -25.68 -12.00
CA LEU A 288 25.11 -25.41 -12.27
C LEU A 288 24.78 -23.92 -12.19
N HIS A 289 25.40 -23.19 -11.26
CA HIS A 289 25.13 -21.78 -10.96
C HIS A 289 25.85 -20.81 -11.91
N VAL A 290 25.93 -21.16 -13.20
CA VAL A 290 26.57 -20.32 -14.24
C VAL A 290 25.63 -19.18 -14.63
N VAL A 291 24.39 -19.49 -14.98
CA VAL A 291 23.35 -18.48 -15.25
C VAL A 291 22.10 -18.74 -14.41
N PRO A 292 22.00 -18.16 -13.21
CA PRO A 292 20.80 -18.28 -12.38
C PRO A 292 19.67 -17.36 -12.86
N ILE A 293 18.49 -17.92 -13.06
CA ILE A 293 17.25 -17.20 -13.39
C ILE A 293 16.23 -17.48 -12.30
N HIS A 294 15.83 -16.43 -11.57
CA HIS A 294 14.85 -16.54 -10.49
C HIS A 294 13.44 -16.24 -11.01
N LEU A 295 12.55 -17.23 -10.95
CA LEU A 295 11.15 -17.07 -11.28
C LEU A 295 10.38 -16.57 -10.05
N PRO A 296 9.76 -15.39 -10.12
CA PRO A 296 9.02 -14.82 -9.00
C PRO A 296 7.74 -15.63 -8.72
N PRO A 297 7.36 -15.78 -7.43
CA PRO A 297 6.07 -16.37 -7.08
C PRO A 297 4.90 -15.52 -7.57
N LEU A 298 3.74 -16.14 -7.76
CA LEU A 298 2.54 -15.52 -8.34
C LEU A 298 2.08 -14.27 -7.57
N ARG A 299 2.20 -14.28 -6.24
CA ARG A 299 1.93 -13.11 -5.38
C ARG A 299 2.81 -11.87 -5.63
N LYS A 300 3.93 -12.01 -6.34
CA LYS A 300 4.79 -10.89 -6.78
C LYS A 300 4.50 -10.44 -8.22
N ARG A 301 3.54 -11.07 -8.89
CA ARG A 301 3.13 -10.82 -10.29
C ARG A 301 1.61 -10.89 -10.42
N VAL A 302 0.92 -10.17 -9.53
CA VAL A 302 -0.55 -10.17 -9.41
C VAL A 302 -1.23 -9.76 -10.71
N ASP A 303 -0.62 -8.88 -11.51
CA ASP A 303 -1.13 -8.40 -12.80
C ASP A 303 -1.27 -9.53 -13.85
N GLU A 304 -0.60 -10.66 -13.65
CA GLU A 304 -0.74 -11.85 -14.52
C GLU A 304 -1.96 -12.70 -14.15
N ILE A 305 -2.51 -12.59 -12.94
CA ILE A 305 -3.60 -13.46 -12.47
C ILE A 305 -4.84 -13.35 -13.37
N PRO A 306 -5.37 -12.16 -13.74
CA PRO A 306 -6.53 -12.08 -14.62
C PRO A 306 -6.32 -12.77 -15.98
N HIS A 307 -5.11 -12.65 -16.54
CA HIS A 307 -4.75 -13.24 -17.81
C HIS A 307 -4.62 -14.76 -17.73
N LEU A 308 -3.99 -15.26 -16.65
CA LEU A 308 -3.88 -16.69 -16.37
C LEU A 308 -5.25 -17.31 -16.14
N VAL A 309 -6.13 -16.64 -15.37
CA VAL A 309 -7.52 -17.07 -15.15
C VAL A 309 -8.24 -17.17 -16.49
N GLN A 310 -8.17 -16.14 -17.33
CA GLN A 310 -8.81 -16.15 -18.64
C GLN A 310 -8.29 -17.28 -19.53
N PHE A 311 -6.98 -17.52 -19.54
CA PHE A 311 -6.35 -18.59 -20.30
C PHE A 311 -6.85 -19.98 -19.84
N PHE A 312 -6.82 -20.25 -18.53
CA PHE A 312 -7.30 -21.52 -17.99
C PHE A 312 -8.81 -21.69 -18.16
N LEU A 313 -9.59 -20.62 -17.98
CA LEU A 313 -11.03 -20.62 -18.19
C LEU A 313 -11.38 -21.03 -19.62
N GLN A 314 -10.72 -20.45 -20.61
CA GLN A 314 -10.91 -20.84 -22.01
C GLN A 314 -10.53 -22.30 -22.25
N LYS A 315 -9.36 -22.73 -21.77
CA LYS A 315 -8.90 -24.13 -21.86
C LYS A 315 -9.93 -25.11 -21.32
N TYR A 316 -10.45 -24.88 -20.11
CA TYR A 316 -11.34 -25.82 -19.44
C TYR A 316 -12.80 -25.72 -19.89
N ASN A 317 -13.28 -24.54 -20.28
CA ASN A 317 -14.57 -24.42 -20.93
C ASN A 317 -14.62 -25.23 -22.24
N THR A 318 -13.57 -25.16 -23.05
CA THR A 318 -13.46 -25.99 -24.27
C THR A 318 -13.36 -27.47 -23.93
N LEU A 319 -12.50 -27.84 -22.97
CA LEU A 319 -12.27 -29.24 -22.61
C LEU A 319 -13.52 -29.94 -22.05
N TYR A 320 -14.29 -29.27 -21.18
CA TYR A 320 -15.47 -29.83 -20.55
C TYR A 320 -16.79 -29.44 -21.22
N ASN A 321 -16.72 -28.76 -22.37
CA ASN A 321 -17.89 -28.22 -23.08
C ASN A 321 -18.82 -27.40 -22.17
N ARG A 322 -18.21 -26.49 -21.40
CA ARG A 322 -18.88 -25.56 -20.47
C ARG A 322 -18.80 -24.13 -20.99
N LYS A 323 -19.62 -23.25 -20.42
CA LYS A 323 -19.65 -21.81 -20.71
C LYS A 323 -19.68 -21.01 -19.42
N VAL A 324 -18.66 -21.23 -18.59
CA VAL A 324 -18.51 -20.56 -17.29
C VAL A 324 -17.76 -19.24 -17.49
N ALA A 325 -18.20 -18.18 -16.85
CA ALA A 325 -17.52 -16.89 -16.78
C ALA A 325 -17.23 -16.50 -15.32
N PHE A 326 -16.26 -15.63 -15.08
CA PHE A 326 -16.00 -15.07 -13.75
C PHE A 326 -16.54 -13.64 -13.67
N THR A 327 -17.20 -13.31 -12.56
CA THR A 327 -17.53 -11.90 -12.26
C THR A 327 -16.24 -11.09 -12.04
N PRO A 328 -16.24 -9.76 -12.31
CA PRO A 328 -15.09 -8.91 -12.00
C PRO A 328 -14.65 -9.00 -10.53
N ASP A 329 -15.61 -9.05 -9.60
CA ASP A 329 -15.32 -9.16 -8.17
C ASP A 329 -14.67 -10.50 -7.80
N ALA A 330 -15.02 -11.58 -8.50
CA ALA A 330 -14.37 -12.88 -8.30
C ALA A 330 -12.91 -12.84 -8.76
N ILE A 331 -12.62 -12.17 -9.88
CA ILE A 331 -11.24 -11.96 -10.35
C ILE A 331 -10.45 -11.10 -9.36
N ASP A 332 -11.04 -10.02 -8.85
CA ASP A 332 -10.39 -9.19 -7.82
C ASP A 332 -10.04 -10.02 -6.58
N LEU A 333 -10.94 -10.92 -6.15
CA LEU A 333 -10.66 -11.81 -5.03
C LEU A 333 -9.50 -12.78 -5.31
N LEU A 334 -9.42 -13.33 -6.53
CA LEU A 334 -8.30 -14.17 -6.95
C LEU A 334 -6.96 -13.40 -6.95
N CYS A 335 -6.97 -12.10 -7.28
CA CYS A 335 -5.78 -11.25 -7.24
C CYS A 335 -5.24 -11.00 -5.81
N ILE A 336 -6.09 -11.12 -4.79
CA ILE A 336 -5.73 -10.87 -3.39
C ILE A 336 -5.13 -12.11 -2.70
N TYR A 337 -5.51 -13.31 -3.15
CA TYR A 337 -5.03 -14.55 -2.58
C TYR A 337 -3.50 -14.71 -2.77
N GLN A 338 -2.84 -15.35 -1.79
CA GLN A 338 -1.38 -15.44 -1.77
C GLN A 338 -0.80 -16.51 -2.72
N TRP A 339 -1.63 -17.45 -3.18
CA TRP A 339 -1.24 -18.54 -4.07
C TRP A 339 0.02 -19.29 -3.61
N PRO A 340 0.01 -19.97 -2.44
CA PRO A 340 1.15 -20.77 -1.96
C PRO A 340 1.60 -21.84 -2.96
N GLY A 341 0.71 -22.41 -3.78
CA GLY A 341 1.02 -23.33 -4.87
C GLY A 341 1.20 -22.64 -6.23
N ASN A 342 1.29 -21.31 -6.26
CA ASN A 342 1.53 -20.48 -7.43
C ASN A 342 0.57 -20.79 -8.60
N VAL A 343 1.08 -20.84 -9.84
CA VAL A 343 0.27 -21.01 -11.05
C VAL A 343 -0.42 -22.38 -11.08
N ARG A 344 0.20 -23.41 -10.49
CA ARG A 344 -0.39 -24.76 -10.40
C ARG A 344 -1.65 -24.78 -9.53
N GLU A 345 -1.62 -24.08 -8.39
CA GLU A 345 -2.82 -23.95 -7.54
C GLU A 345 -3.90 -23.11 -8.22
N LEU A 346 -3.52 -22.03 -8.93
CA LEU A 346 -4.45 -21.22 -9.71
C LEU A 346 -5.14 -22.04 -10.80
N GLU A 347 -4.38 -22.79 -11.60
CA GLU A 347 -4.91 -23.67 -12.66
C GLU A 347 -5.92 -24.67 -12.09
N ASN A 348 -5.53 -25.40 -11.04
CA ASN A 348 -6.41 -26.37 -10.37
C ASN A 348 -7.67 -25.72 -9.80
N THR A 349 -7.56 -24.50 -9.27
CA THR A 349 -8.70 -23.74 -8.73
C THR A 349 -9.68 -23.36 -9.83
N VAL A 350 -9.18 -22.84 -10.95
CA VAL A 350 -10.01 -22.47 -12.10
C VAL A 350 -10.67 -23.72 -12.71
N GLU A 351 -9.92 -24.81 -12.89
CA GLU A 351 -10.46 -26.09 -13.34
C GLU A 351 -11.60 -26.58 -12.45
N ARG A 352 -11.36 -26.60 -11.13
CA ARG A 352 -12.36 -27.00 -10.14
C ARG A 352 -13.61 -26.15 -10.24
N LEU A 353 -13.47 -24.83 -10.30
CA LEU A 353 -14.61 -23.91 -10.41
C LEU A 353 -15.42 -24.14 -11.69
N VAL A 354 -14.77 -24.39 -12.83
CA VAL A 354 -15.45 -24.72 -14.10
C VAL A 354 -16.23 -26.04 -14.01
N ILE A 355 -15.71 -27.03 -13.28
CA ILE A 355 -16.36 -28.34 -13.11
C ILE A 355 -17.54 -28.24 -12.11
N THR A 356 -17.35 -27.55 -10.99
CA THR A 356 -18.30 -27.54 -9.87
C THR A 356 -19.34 -26.43 -9.96
N SER A 357 -19.16 -25.41 -10.79
CA SER A 357 -20.17 -24.36 -10.96
C SER A 357 -21.44 -24.94 -11.59
N GLY A 358 -22.51 -25.02 -10.79
CA GLY A 358 -23.86 -25.36 -11.28
C GLY A 358 -24.49 -24.24 -12.10
N ILE A 359 -23.87 -23.05 -12.12
CA ILE A 359 -24.34 -21.84 -12.78
C ILE A 359 -23.32 -21.33 -13.81
N PRO A 360 -23.75 -20.53 -14.81
CA PRO A 360 -22.87 -20.01 -15.87
C PRO A 360 -21.85 -18.97 -15.39
N GLU A 361 -22.00 -18.44 -14.19
CA GLU A 361 -21.20 -17.32 -13.68
C GLU A 361 -20.65 -17.62 -12.28
N VAL A 362 -19.33 -17.54 -12.13
CA VAL A 362 -18.60 -17.72 -10.88
C VAL A 362 -18.47 -16.37 -10.18
N ASP A 363 -19.12 -16.27 -9.03
CA ASP A 363 -19.10 -15.08 -8.20
C ASP A 363 -18.14 -15.21 -7.01
N VAL A 364 -18.12 -14.18 -6.16
CA VAL A 364 -17.26 -14.10 -4.97
C VAL A 364 -17.57 -15.23 -3.98
N ALA A 365 -18.83 -15.65 -3.84
CA ALA A 365 -19.22 -16.68 -2.89
C ALA A 365 -18.59 -18.03 -3.28
N LEU A 366 -18.72 -18.43 -4.55
CA LEU A 366 -18.13 -19.67 -5.06
C LEU A 366 -16.60 -19.70 -4.94
N VAL A 367 -15.92 -18.58 -5.20
CA VAL A 367 -14.46 -18.50 -5.01
C VAL A 367 -14.07 -18.70 -3.53
N ARG A 368 -14.85 -18.17 -2.58
CA ARG A 368 -14.61 -18.34 -1.13
C ARG A 368 -14.89 -19.75 -0.63
N GLU A 369 -15.76 -20.51 -1.28
CA GLU A 369 -16.00 -21.93 -0.95
C GLU A 369 -14.80 -22.81 -1.34
N VAL A 370 -14.11 -22.44 -2.42
CA VAL A 370 -12.99 -23.23 -2.96
C VAL A 370 -11.64 -22.84 -2.34
N LEU A 371 -11.43 -21.55 -2.09
CA LEU A 371 -10.18 -21.04 -1.53
C LEU A 371 -10.27 -20.88 0.00
N PRO A 372 -9.20 -21.20 0.74
CA PRO A 372 -9.16 -21.09 2.20
C PRO A 372 -8.98 -19.63 2.66
N PHE A 373 -9.81 -18.73 2.15
CA PHE A 373 -9.98 -17.44 2.79
C PHE A 373 -10.52 -17.71 4.19
N LYS A 374 -9.86 -17.18 5.23
CA LYS A 374 -10.47 -17.12 6.56
C LYS A 374 -11.79 -16.36 6.39
N GLY A 375 -12.89 -17.10 6.39
CA GLY A 375 -14.21 -16.51 6.49
C GLY A 375 -14.37 -15.88 7.87
N PRO A 376 -15.37 -15.02 8.07
CA PRO A 376 -15.82 -14.72 9.42
C PRO A 376 -16.21 -16.07 10.04
N ASN A 377 -15.40 -16.59 10.96
CA ASN A 377 -15.83 -17.70 11.79
C ASN A 377 -17.10 -17.25 12.50
N LYS A 378 -18.14 -18.09 12.51
CA LYS A 378 -19.25 -17.86 13.45
C LYS A 378 -18.61 -17.78 14.83
N PRO A 379 -18.76 -16.66 15.56
CA PRO A 379 -18.11 -16.50 16.84
C PRO A 379 -18.55 -17.64 17.75
N THR A 380 -17.59 -18.42 18.25
CA THR A 380 -17.85 -19.52 19.19
C THR A 380 -18.24 -18.97 20.57
N SER A 381 -18.02 -17.67 20.78
CA SER A 381 -18.29 -16.89 21.98
C SER A 381 -18.63 -15.44 21.59
N LEU A 382 -19.51 -14.80 22.35
CA LEU A 382 -19.80 -13.37 22.19
C LEU A 382 -18.52 -12.52 22.40
N PRO A 383 -18.38 -11.37 21.73
CA PRO A 383 -17.34 -10.40 22.06
C PRO A 383 -17.50 -9.98 23.53
N VAL A 384 -16.42 -10.09 24.30
CA VAL A 384 -16.41 -9.75 25.72
C VAL A 384 -16.12 -8.26 25.86
N ILE A 385 -17.08 -7.51 26.39
CA ILE A 385 -16.90 -6.14 26.88
C ILE A 385 -16.91 -6.25 28.41
N ASP A 386 -15.76 -6.01 29.04
CA ASP A 386 -15.52 -6.26 30.47
C ASP A 386 -15.69 -5.00 31.35
N PHE A 387 -16.07 -3.87 30.76
CA PHE A 387 -16.39 -2.62 31.48
C PHE A 387 -17.61 -1.92 30.88
N LEU A 388 -18.26 -1.07 31.66
CA LEU A 388 -19.45 -0.33 31.23
C LEU A 388 -19.06 0.90 30.41
N MET A 389 -19.61 1.03 29.20
CA MET A 389 -19.39 2.17 28.31
C MET A 389 -20.67 2.54 27.54
N PRO A 390 -20.76 3.76 26.97
CA PRO A 390 -21.89 4.14 26.13
C PRO A 390 -22.07 3.19 24.94
N LEU A 391 -23.32 2.80 24.66
CA LEU A 391 -23.65 1.83 23.61
C LEU A 391 -23.08 2.21 22.24
N GLN A 392 -23.14 3.49 21.88
CA GLN A 392 -22.63 3.98 20.60
C GLN A 392 -21.11 3.78 20.46
N GLU A 393 -20.36 3.91 21.56
CA GLU A 393 -18.91 3.69 21.55
C GLU A 393 -18.57 2.20 21.39
N ALA A 394 -19.33 1.31 22.04
CA ALA A 394 -19.17 -0.14 21.87
C ALA A 394 -19.46 -0.57 20.41
N VAL A 395 -20.50 -0.02 19.78
CA VAL A 395 -20.82 -0.26 18.37
C VAL A 395 -19.70 0.25 17.47
N ASP A 396 -19.25 1.49 17.67
CA ASP A 396 -18.17 2.10 16.89
C ASP A 396 -16.87 1.24 16.98
N LEU A 397 -16.50 0.74 18.16
CA LEU A 397 -15.31 -0.10 18.34
C LEU A 397 -15.38 -1.41 17.55
N VAL A 398 -16.51 -2.13 17.62
CA VAL A 398 -16.70 -3.39 16.89
C VAL A 398 -16.73 -3.14 15.39
N GLU A 399 -17.40 -2.07 14.94
CA GLU A 399 -17.41 -1.68 13.53
C GLU A 399 -16.01 -1.36 13.02
N GLU A 400 -15.23 -0.57 13.76
CA GLU A 400 -13.85 -0.22 13.39
C GLU A 400 -12.97 -1.46 13.28
N GLN A 401 -13.10 -2.40 14.22
CA GLN A 401 -12.37 -3.67 14.18
C GLN A 401 -12.73 -4.49 12.92
N LEU A 402 -14.01 -4.67 12.62
CA LEU A 402 -14.47 -5.44 11.45
C LEU A 402 -14.06 -4.79 10.12
N ILE A 403 -14.15 -3.46 10.04
CA ILE A 403 -13.74 -2.69 8.87
C ILE A 403 -12.24 -2.80 8.65
N ASN A 404 -11.42 -2.69 9.70
CA ASN A 404 -9.97 -2.87 9.60
C ASN A 404 -9.61 -4.27 9.14
N MET A 405 -10.19 -5.30 9.76
CA MET A 405 -9.97 -6.70 9.37
C MET A 405 -10.33 -6.93 7.89
N ALA A 406 -11.48 -6.41 7.45
CA ALA A 406 -11.91 -6.54 6.06
C ALA A 406 -10.97 -5.79 5.09
N MET A 407 -10.49 -4.60 5.46
CA MET A 407 -9.59 -3.82 4.60
C MET A 407 -8.16 -4.37 4.57
N GLU A 408 -7.66 -4.93 5.66
CA GLU A 408 -6.39 -5.66 5.69
C GLU A 408 -6.43 -6.89 4.80
N GLN A 409 -7.53 -7.65 4.86
CA GLN A 409 -7.68 -8.89 4.13
C GLN A 409 -7.99 -8.69 2.65
N TYR A 410 -8.92 -7.78 2.30
CA TYR A 410 -9.44 -7.65 0.93
C TYR A 410 -8.88 -6.44 0.17
N LYS A 411 -8.29 -5.44 0.85
CA LYS A 411 -7.65 -4.26 0.23
C LYS A 411 -8.51 -3.52 -0.82
N SER A 412 -9.83 -3.72 -0.80
CA SER A 412 -10.79 -3.18 -1.77
C SER A 412 -12.08 -2.84 -1.04
N LEU A 413 -12.53 -1.58 -1.17
CA LEU A 413 -13.75 -1.09 -0.54
C LEU A 413 -15.00 -1.85 -1.03
N LYS A 414 -15.03 -2.25 -2.30
CA LYS A 414 -16.17 -2.96 -2.90
C LYS A 414 -16.26 -4.39 -2.36
N LEU A 415 -15.13 -5.10 -2.30
CA LEU A 415 -15.08 -6.46 -1.76
C LEU A 415 -15.34 -6.46 -0.25
N ALA A 416 -14.74 -5.53 0.49
CA ALA A 416 -14.98 -5.41 1.93
C ALA A 416 -16.46 -5.11 2.24
N ALA A 417 -17.11 -4.25 1.46
CA ALA A 417 -18.55 -3.99 1.59
C ALA A 417 -19.39 -5.25 1.35
N LYS A 418 -19.06 -6.03 0.31
CA LYS A 418 -19.76 -7.28 -0.03
C LYS A 418 -19.62 -8.34 1.06
N VAL A 419 -18.42 -8.46 1.66
CA VAL A 419 -18.15 -9.44 2.72
C VAL A 419 -18.75 -9.05 4.06
N LEU A 420 -18.79 -7.75 4.37
CA LEU A 420 -19.44 -7.21 5.58
C LEU A 420 -20.95 -7.02 5.41
N GLU A 421 -21.51 -7.39 4.24
CA GLU A 421 -22.94 -7.28 3.91
C GLU A 421 -23.49 -5.85 4.07
N VAL A 422 -22.67 -4.85 3.75
CA VAL A 422 -23.04 -3.43 3.75
C VAL A 422 -22.96 -2.83 2.35
N SER A 423 -23.62 -1.69 2.14
CA SER A 423 -23.48 -0.97 0.87
C SER A 423 -22.08 -0.35 0.73
N GLN A 424 -21.55 -0.30 -0.49
CA GLN A 424 -20.25 0.32 -0.78
C GLN A 424 -20.13 1.78 -0.28
N PRO A 425 -21.17 2.65 -0.39
CA PRO A 425 -21.12 3.99 0.18
C PRO A 425 -20.99 3.98 1.71
N THR A 426 -21.65 3.03 2.39
CA THR A 426 -21.56 2.88 3.85
C THR A 426 -20.16 2.47 4.27
N MET A 427 -19.57 1.48 3.60
CA MET A 427 -18.20 1.04 3.83
C MET A 427 -17.19 2.18 3.61
N SER A 428 -17.34 2.92 2.51
CA SER A 428 -16.49 4.08 2.19
C SER A 428 -16.56 5.16 3.26
N ARG A 429 -17.77 5.54 3.69
CA ARG A 429 -17.98 6.54 4.74
C ARG A 429 -17.34 6.12 6.07
N LYS A 430 -17.56 4.86 6.49
CA LYS A 430 -17.02 4.36 7.76
C LYS A 430 -15.49 4.19 7.71
N TYR A 431 -14.94 3.67 6.60
CA TYR A 431 -13.50 3.56 6.43
C TYR A 431 -12.80 4.93 6.38
N LYS A 432 -13.42 5.94 5.77
CA LYS A 432 -12.90 7.31 5.78
C LYS A 432 -12.87 7.91 7.20
N LYS A 433 -13.95 7.74 7.98
CA LYS A 433 -14.00 8.17 9.39
C LYS A 433 -12.86 7.52 10.19
N LEU A 434 -12.62 6.23 9.96
CA LEU A 434 -11.53 5.47 10.59
C LEU A 434 -10.13 5.92 10.15
N ARG A 435 -9.92 6.14 8.85
CA ARG A 435 -8.65 6.67 8.30
C ARG A 435 -8.33 8.05 8.85
N ASN A 436 -9.31 8.95 8.92
CA ASN A 436 -9.12 10.26 9.52
C ASN A 436 -8.71 10.16 10.99
N LYS A 437 -9.35 9.28 11.78
CA LYS A 437 -8.94 9.00 13.18
C LYS A 437 -7.51 8.45 13.29
N ILE A 438 -7.08 7.59 12.36
CA ILE A 438 -5.73 7.01 12.34
C ILE A 438 -4.68 8.06 11.91
N GLU A 439 -5.01 8.91 10.92
CA GLU A 439 -4.16 10.02 10.48
C GLU A 439 -4.00 11.06 11.59
N GLU A 440 -5.07 11.36 12.32
CA GLU A 440 -5.06 12.15 13.56
C GLU A 440 -4.24 11.49 14.70
N ALA A 441 -3.97 10.17 14.64
CA ALA A 441 -3.10 9.46 15.58
C ALA A 441 -1.63 9.38 15.14
N SER A 442 -1.33 9.70 13.87
CA SER A 442 -0.03 9.50 13.21
C SER A 442 0.96 10.69 13.31
N PHE A 443 0.58 11.76 13.99
CA PHE A 443 1.39 12.95 14.19
C PHE A 443 2.82 12.65 14.72
N SER A 444 3.81 13.43 14.27
CA SER A 444 5.18 13.44 14.84
C SER A 444 5.13 13.67 16.35
N PRO A 445 6.09 13.19 17.17
CA PRO A 445 6.15 13.52 18.60
C PRO A 445 6.07 15.03 18.89
N VAL A 446 6.56 15.86 17.97
CA VAL A 446 6.47 17.33 18.04
C VAL A 446 5.05 17.82 17.76
N ASP A 447 4.37 17.27 16.76
CA ASP A 447 2.99 17.63 16.39
C ASP A 447 1.98 17.13 17.44
N LYS A 448 2.20 15.93 17.99
CA LYS A 448 1.44 15.37 19.12
C LYS A 448 1.57 16.27 20.34
N ARG A 449 2.78 16.77 20.61
CA ARG A 449 3.00 17.73 21.68
C ARG A 449 2.26 19.04 21.38
N ALA A 450 2.36 19.60 20.18
CA ALA A 450 1.68 20.85 19.82
C ALA A 450 0.15 20.77 19.98
N ILE A 451 -0.47 19.66 19.58
CA ILE A 451 -1.93 19.45 19.73
C ILE A 451 -2.33 19.37 21.21
N LEU A 452 -1.57 18.64 22.01
CA LEU A 452 -1.80 18.55 23.46
C LEU A 452 -1.63 19.91 24.15
N GLU A 453 -0.59 20.66 23.77
CA GLU A 453 -0.36 22.00 24.29
C GLU A 453 -1.49 22.96 23.90
N GLU A 454 -2.02 22.85 22.68
CA GLU A 454 -3.16 23.66 22.22
C GLU A 454 -4.45 23.34 23.00
N GLN A 455 -4.73 22.07 23.32
CA GLN A 455 -5.87 21.71 24.16
C GLN A 455 -5.74 22.29 25.58
N ILE A 456 -4.54 22.26 26.16
CA ILE A 456 -4.28 22.90 27.45
C ILE A 456 -4.48 24.41 27.33
N ASN A 457 -3.92 25.05 26.30
CA ASN A 457 -4.09 26.49 26.06
C ASN A 457 -5.57 26.90 26.00
N GLN A 458 -6.41 26.13 25.29
CA GLN A 458 -7.85 26.40 25.20
C GLN A 458 -8.53 26.35 26.57
N ARG A 459 -8.14 25.38 27.42
CA ARG A 459 -8.65 25.28 28.79
C ARG A 459 -8.20 26.47 29.65
N LEU A 460 -6.90 26.80 29.63
CA LEU A 460 -6.36 27.93 30.42
C LEU A 460 -6.96 29.27 29.98
N ARG A 461 -7.16 29.46 28.68
CA ARG A 461 -7.87 30.62 28.12
C ARG A 461 -9.31 30.69 28.60
N SER A 462 -10.02 29.57 28.61
CA SER A 462 -11.41 29.50 29.09
C SER A 462 -11.51 29.88 30.57
N ILE A 463 -10.56 29.42 31.39
CA ILE A 463 -10.46 29.82 32.80
C ILE A 463 -10.31 31.35 32.90
N ALA A 464 -9.35 31.95 32.20
CA ALA A 464 -9.17 33.41 32.25
C ALA A 464 -10.42 34.19 31.79
N VAL A 465 -11.12 33.74 30.74
CA VAL A 465 -12.36 34.37 30.27
C VAL A 465 -13.46 34.30 31.33
N VAL A 466 -13.63 33.15 31.99
CA VAL A 466 -14.59 32.99 33.08
C VAL A 466 -14.19 33.84 34.29
N THR A 467 -12.90 33.86 34.63
CA THR A 467 -12.35 34.72 35.70
C THR A 467 -12.65 36.19 35.42
N ALA A 468 -12.40 36.67 34.19
CA ALA A 468 -12.69 38.04 33.79
C ALA A 468 -14.18 38.39 33.93
N ALA A 469 -15.07 37.48 33.53
CA ALA A 469 -16.52 37.68 33.62
C ALA A 469 -17.06 37.75 35.06
N ILE A 470 -16.34 37.19 36.03
CA ILE A 470 -16.71 37.22 37.45
C ILE A 470 -16.25 38.53 38.11
N ILE A 471 -15.28 39.23 37.53
CA ILE A 471 -14.72 40.48 38.09
C ILE A 471 -15.60 41.66 37.66
N PRO A 472 -16.24 42.40 38.60
CA PRO A 472 -17.07 43.54 38.23
C PRO A 472 -16.21 44.72 37.72
N ALA A 473 -16.48 45.19 36.50
CA ALA A 473 -15.75 46.29 35.88
C ALA A 473 -15.81 47.59 36.71
N GLU A 474 -16.95 47.89 37.34
CA GLU A 474 -17.11 49.08 38.19
C GLU A 474 -16.15 49.10 39.39
N GLU A 475 -15.87 47.93 39.99
CA GLU A 475 -14.92 47.81 41.10
C GLU A 475 -13.49 48.08 40.61
N VAL A 476 -13.16 47.64 39.40
CA VAL A 476 -11.86 47.85 38.75
C VAL A 476 -11.66 49.33 38.39
N ILE A 477 -12.64 49.97 37.74
CA ILE A 477 -12.61 51.40 37.38
C ILE A 477 -12.46 52.27 38.64
N SER A 478 -13.16 51.93 39.71
CA SER A 478 -13.10 52.66 40.99
C SER A 478 -11.71 52.58 41.62
N LEU A 479 -11.03 51.45 41.46
CA LEU A 479 -9.69 51.22 41.97
C LEU A 479 -8.63 51.97 41.14
N GLN A 480 -8.77 52.03 39.82
CA GLN A 480 -7.89 52.81 38.94
C GLN A 480 -7.82 54.29 39.33
N LYS A 481 -8.98 54.89 39.64
CA LYS A 481 -9.08 56.30 40.07
C LYS A 481 -8.40 56.57 41.42
N ASN A 482 -8.09 55.55 42.21
CA ASN A 482 -7.58 55.66 43.58
C ASN A 482 -6.38 54.72 43.87
N MET A 483 -5.52 54.48 42.87
CA MET A 483 -4.44 53.49 42.92
C MET A 483 -3.55 53.51 44.18
N ASN A 484 -3.29 54.68 44.77
CA ASN A 484 -2.35 54.84 45.90
C ASN A 484 -3.01 54.79 47.30
N ARG A 485 -4.31 54.44 47.41
CA ARG A 485 -5.00 54.30 48.70
C ARG A 485 -5.57 52.89 48.85
N GLN A 486 -5.28 52.21 49.96
CA GLN A 486 -5.99 50.98 50.34
C GLN A 486 -7.47 51.33 50.56
N THR A 487 -8.28 51.14 49.53
CA THR A 487 -9.74 51.33 49.56
C THR A 487 -10.45 50.04 49.96
N SER A 488 -11.69 50.13 50.44
CA SER A 488 -12.56 48.96 50.68
C SER A 488 -12.70 48.09 49.41
N TYR A 489 -12.66 48.70 48.23
CA TYR A 489 -12.71 48.01 46.94
C TYR A 489 -11.46 47.16 46.65
N SER A 490 -10.26 47.66 46.98
CA SER A 490 -9.00 46.90 46.85
C SER A 490 -9.05 45.61 47.68
N GLN A 491 -9.54 45.69 48.92
CA GLN A 491 -9.67 44.53 49.80
C GLN A 491 -10.73 43.53 49.29
N LYS A 492 -11.87 44.01 48.79
CA LYS A 492 -12.91 43.16 48.19
C LYS A 492 -12.42 42.42 46.95
N LEU A 493 -11.76 43.12 46.03
CA LEU A 493 -11.20 42.50 44.83
C LEU A 493 -10.11 41.48 45.20
N LYS A 494 -9.19 41.82 46.10
CA LYS A 494 -8.16 40.89 46.60
C LYS A 494 -8.76 39.61 47.20
N GLN A 495 -9.81 39.73 48.01
CA GLN A 495 -10.54 38.56 48.55
C GLN A 495 -11.18 37.73 47.45
N LYS A 496 -11.83 38.35 46.46
CA LYS A 496 -12.42 37.64 45.31
C LYS A 496 -11.36 36.89 44.49
N LEU A 497 -10.23 37.52 44.18
CA LEU A 497 -9.13 36.89 43.44
C LEU A 497 -8.54 35.71 44.22
N THR A 498 -8.40 35.84 45.55
CA THR A 498 -7.96 34.74 46.42
C THR A 498 -8.95 33.58 46.42
N MET A 499 -10.27 33.85 46.47
CA MET A 499 -11.28 32.79 46.38
C MET A 499 -11.26 32.07 45.02
N ILE A 500 -10.99 32.80 43.92
CA ILE A 500 -10.86 32.21 42.58
C ILE A 500 -9.63 31.29 42.53
N GLN A 501 -8.49 31.77 43.04
CA GLN A 501 -7.25 31.01 43.14
C GLN A 501 -7.45 29.71 43.93
N GLU A 502 -8.05 29.78 45.12
CA GLU A 502 -8.31 28.63 45.99
C GLU A 502 -9.32 27.63 45.39
N LYS A 503 -10.35 28.13 44.68
CA LYS A 503 -11.41 27.30 44.10
C LYS A 503 -10.95 26.54 42.86
N GLU A 504 -10.15 27.17 42.00
CA GLU A 504 -9.66 26.53 40.77
C GLU A 504 -8.56 25.51 41.10
N GLY A 505 -7.80 25.69 42.18
CA GLY A 505 -6.80 24.73 42.70
C GLY A 505 -5.61 24.45 41.76
N VAL A 506 -5.59 25.10 40.60
CA VAL A 506 -4.58 24.96 39.54
C VAL A 506 -3.87 26.27 39.24
N ILE A 507 -4.38 27.39 39.75
CA ILE A 507 -3.83 28.73 39.53
C ILE A 507 -2.88 29.04 40.67
N GLU A 508 -1.66 29.47 40.34
CA GLU A 508 -0.69 29.91 41.33
C GLU A 508 -1.03 31.33 41.79
N TRP A 509 -1.20 32.25 40.84
CA TRP A 509 -1.56 33.65 41.08
C TRP A 509 -2.65 34.14 40.13
N VAL A 510 -3.51 35.03 40.64
CA VAL A 510 -4.50 35.77 39.86
C VAL A 510 -4.30 37.27 40.10
N PHE A 511 -4.03 38.02 39.03
CA PHE A 511 -3.72 39.44 39.11
C PHE A 511 -4.44 40.24 38.03
N ILE A 512 -4.63 41.52 38.29
CA ILE A 512 -5.25 42.48 37.38
C ILE A 512 -4.22 43.54 37.03
N PHE A 513 -4.01 43.72 35.73
CA PHE A 513 -3.14 44.76 35.18
C PHE A 513 -3.95 45.80 34.42
N ILE A 514 -3.41 47.01 34.41
CA ILE A 514 -3.85 48.08 33.51
C ILE A 514 -2.71 48.45 32.58
N MET A 515 -3.04 48.99 31.41
CA MET A 515 -2.05 49.48 30.47
C MET A 515 -2.12 51.00 30.42
N THR A 516 -0.96 51.63 30.49
CA THR A 516 -0.79 53.07 30.32
C THR A 516 -0.70 53.43 28.84
N ASP A 517 -0.91 54.70 28.50
CA ASP A 517 -0.90 55.18 27.10
C ASP A 517 0.45 54.94 26.39
N ASP A 518 1.55 54.85 27.15
CA ASP A 518 2.89 54.51 26.64
C ASP A 518 3.18 52.99 26.63
N GLY A 519 2.16 52.16 26.87
CA GLY A 519 2.20 50.71 26.72
C GLY A 519 2.76 49.95 27.93
N ARG A 520 2.96 50.61 29.08
CA ARG A 520 3.47 49.95 30.30
C ARG A 520 2.35 49.24 31.06
N LEU A 521 2.64 48.03 31.51
CA LEU A 521 1.74 47.22 32.33
C LEU A 521 1.92 47.60 33.81
N ILE A 522 0.86 48.14 34.42
CA ILE A 522 0.86 48.53 35.82
C ILE A 522 0.00 47.54 36.61
N HIS A 523 0.57 47.03 37.71
CA HIS A 523 -0.14 46.15 38.61
C HIS A 523 -1.23 46.90 39.40
N LEU A 524 -2.48 46.42 39.33
CA LEU A 524 -3.61 47.06 40.01
C LEU A 524 -3.97 46.34 41.31
N VAL A 525 -4.20 45.04 41.26
CA VAL A 525 -4.53 44.19 42.41
C VAL A 525 -4.30 42.73 42.06
N ALA A 526 -3.94 41.92 43.05
CA ALA A 526 -3.78 40.49 42.91
C ALA A 526 -4.30 39.74 44.13
N ASP A 527 -4.36 38.43 44.03
CA ASP A 527 -4.67 37.50 45.10
C ASP A 527 -3.62 37.52 46.24
N LYS A 528 -3.81 36.67 47.24
CA LYS A 528 -2.94 36.60 48.41
C LYS A 528 -1.69 35.78 48.09
N GLY A 529 -0.57 36.47 47.86
CA GLY A 529 0.74 35.83 47.67
C GLY A 529 1.52 36.37 46.48
N PHE A 530 0.87 37.19 45.64
CA PHE A 530 1.51 37.88 44.53
C PHE A 530 2.57 38.87 45.02
N VAL A 531 3.69 38.92 44.30
CA VAL A 531 4.96 39.52 44.80
C VAL A 531 5.13 41.00 44.40
N ILE A 532 4.32 41.49 43.46
CA ILE A 532 4.41 42.87 42.95
C ILE A 532 3.42 43.76 43.70
N GLU A 533 3.87 44.93 44.14
CA GLU A 533 3.01 45.86 44.88
C GLU A 533 2.06 46.61 43.92
N PRO A 534 0.84 46.98 44.34
CA PRO A 534 -0.05 47.79 43.53
C PRO A 534 0.60 49.12 43.11
N GLY A 535 0.48 49.48 41.84
CA GLY A 535 1.06 50.68 41.25
C GLY A 535 2.46 50.49 40.66
N GLU A 536 3.10 49.35 40.87
CA GLU A 536 4.40 49.04 40.25
C GLU A 536 4.24 48.57 38.79
N GLU A 537 5.22 48.93 37.97
CA GLU A 537 5.32 48.47 36.59
C GLU A 537 5.83 47.02 36.53
N TYR A 538 5.15 46.20 35.75
CA TYR A 538 5.60 44.85 35.47
C TYR A 538 6.58 44.82 34.29
N MET A 539 7.85 44.52 34.60
CA MET A 539 8.93 44.37 33.63
C MET A 539 9.22 42.89 33.39
N GLY A 540 8.41 42.22 32.58
CA GLY A 540 8.58 40.78 32.30
C GLY A 540 8.74 40.43 30.82
N PRO A 541 8.72 39.11 30.52
CA PRO A 541 8.78 38.48 29.22
C PRO A 541 8.30 39.28 28.01
N PRO A 542 9.03 39.53 26.90
CA PRO A 542 8.38 39.97 25.65
C PRO A 542 7.21 39.07 25.24
N GLU A 543 7.33 37.75 25.48
CA GLU A 543 6.30 36.75 25.23
C GLU A 543 5.03 36.97 26.06
N MET A 544 5.19 37.39 27.32
CA MET A 544 4.10 37.66 28.24
C MET A 544 3.42 39.00 27.92
N VAL A 545 4.24 40.04 27.73
CA VAL A 545 3.79 41.39 27.37
C VAL A 545 2.99 41.37 26.06
N ASN A 546 3.40 40.58 25.06
CA ASN A 546 2.69 40.47 23.79
C ASN A 546 1.26 39.90 23.97
N VAL A 547 1.08 38.85 24.77
CA VAL A 547 -0.25 38.27 25.01
C VAL A 547 -1.11 39.20 25.87
N ALA A 548 -0.52 39.86 26.86
CA ALA A 548 -1.20 40.89 27.64
C ALA A 548 -1.71 42.04 26.74
N TYR A 549 -0.87 42.52 25.82
CA TYR A 549 -1.25 43.54 24.83
C TYR A 549 -2.41 43.07 23.91
N GLN A 550 -2.40 41.81 23.49
CA GLN A 550 -3.51 41.23 22.72
C GLN A 550 -4.81 41.19 23.53
N ALA A 551 -4.73 40.88 24.83
CA ALA A 551 -5.89 40.92 25.72
C ALA A 551 -6.44 42.34 25.89
N PHE A 552 -5.59 43.37 25.99
CA PHE A 552 -6.03 44.78 25.96
C PHE A 552 -6.66 45.21 24.63
N ASN A 553 -6.44 44.44 23.55
CA ASN A 553 -7.12 44.60 22.26
C ASN A 553 -8.30 43.63 22.09
N GLY A 554 -8.81 43.07 23.19
CA GLY A 554 -10.03 42.25 23.23
C GLY A 554 -9.79 40.77 22.95
N LYS A 555 -8.55 40.32 22.81
CA LYS A 555 -8.22 38.93 22.48
C LYS A 555 -7.62 38.20 23.68
N ALA A 556 -8.46 37.44 24.38
CA ALA A 556 -7.97 36.52 25.40
C ALA A 556 -6.98 35.51 24.80
N GLY A 557 -5.89 35.22 25.50
CA GLY A 557 -4.79 34.40 25.00
C GLY A 557 -3.98 33.75 26.11
N VAL A 558 -3.04 32.88 25.74
CA VAL A 558 -2.15 32.18 26.68
C VAL A 558 -0.72 32.29 26.18
N THR A 559 0.21 32.60 27.08
CA THR A 559 1.62 32.74 26.75
C THR A 559 2.25 31.38 26.39
N PRO A 560 3.36 31.36 25.63
CA PRO A 560 4.30 30.24 25.75
C PRO A 560 4.84 30.16 27.19
N ILE A 561 5.54 29.07 27.52
CA ILE A 561 6.27 29.03 28.79
C ILE A 561 7.35 30.10 28.75
N TYR A 562 7.38 30.96 29.77
CA TYR A 562 8.41 31.97 29.94
C TYR A 562 9.02 31.86 31.34
N GLU A 563 10.21 32.43 31.50
CA GLU A 563 10.92 32.50 32.78
C GLU A 563 11.04 33.96 33.19
N ASP A 564 10.70 34.26 34.43
CA ASP A 564 10.97 35.55 35.06
C ASP A 564 11.69 35.36 36.41
N ARG A 565 11.94 36.46 37.12
CA ARG A 565 12.65 36.42 38.41
C ARG A 565 11.91 35.64 39.52
N TYR A 566 10.67 35.22 39.28
CA TYR A 566 9.82 34.52 40.23
C TYR A 566 9.61 33.04 39.87
N GLY A 567 9.92 32.63 38.64
CA GLY A 567 9.84 31.23 38.22
C GLY A 567 9.59 31.02 36.73
N GLU A 568 9.23 29.79 36.38
CA GLU A 568 8.82 29.42 35.03
C GLU A 568 7.29 29.27 34.97
N TRP A 569 6.68 30.12 34.16
CA TRP A 569 5.24 30.33 34.15
C TRP A 569 4.66 30.13 32.76
N LYS A 570 3.38 29.82 32.76
CA LYS A 570 2.50 29.99 31.62
C LYS A 570 1.32 30.80 32.12
N THR A 571 0.92 31.82 31.38
CA THR A 571 -0.08 32.78 31.87
C THR A 571 -1.20 32.91 30.87
N SER A 572 -2.44 32.85 31.34
CA SER A 572 -3.61 33.19 30.52
C SER A 572 -4.09 34.58 30.84
N PHE A 573 -4.44 35.34 29.79
CA PHE A 573 -4.96 36.70 29.90
C PHE A 573 -6.34 36.79 29.26
N ALA A 574 -7.20 37.58 29.89
CA ALA A 574 -8.51 37.95 29.32
C ALA A 574 -8.86 39.40 29.65
N PRO A 575 -9.55 40.10 28.72
CA PRO A 575 -10.04 41.46 28.97
C PRO A 575 -11.17 41.45 30.00
N ILE A 576 -11.13 42.40 30.91
CA ILE A 576 -12.25 42.80 31.76
C ILE A 576 -12.98 43.92 31.00
N ILE A 577 -14.25 43.69 30.70
CA ILE A 577 -15.06 44.56 29.83
C ILE A 577 -16.19 45.16 30.67
N ASP A 578 -16.45 46.45 30.51
CA ASP A 578 -17.61 47.11 31.12
C ASP A 578 -18.90 46.91 30.32
N ASP A 579 -20.03 47.39 30.86
CA ASP A 579 -21.35 47.23 30.24
C ASP A 579 -21.47 47.93 28.86
N ASP A 580 -20.60 48.91 28.60
CA ASP A 580 -20.51 49.65 27.34
C ASP A 580 -19.58 48.97 26.31
N GLY A 581 -18.94 47.85 26.68
CA GLY A 581 -18.05 47.09 25.82
C GLY A 581 -16.60 47.59 25.81
N ASN A 582 -16.23 48.51 26.70
CA ASN A 582 -14.86 49.01 26.81
C ASN A 582 -14.00 48.10 27.68
N ILE A 583 -12.76 47.87 27.27
CA ILE A 583 -11.79 47.10 28.05
C ILE A 583 -11.23 48.02 29.13
N VAL A 584 -11.54 47.71 30.38
CA VAL A 584 -11.11 48.53 31.53
C VAL A 584 -9.79 48.04 32.11
N ALA A 585 -9.53 46.73 32.06
CA ALA A 585 -8.30 46.11 32.54
C ALA A 585 -8.15 44.72 31.91
N ILE A 586 -7.07 44.02 32.22
CA ILE A 586 -6.94 42.58 31.96
C ILE A 586 -6.75 41.81 33.25
N VAL A 587 -7.27 40.60 33.30
CA VAL A 587 -6.92 39.62 34.35
C VAL A 587 -5.92 38.63 33.79
N GLY A 588 -4.89 38.33 34.57
CA GLY A 588 -3.89 37.30 34.34
C GLY A 588 -4.01 36.18 35.37
N CYS A 589 -3.89 34.93 34.92
CA CYS A 589 -3.79 33.75 35.78
C CYS A 589 -2.47 33.02 35.48
N ASP A 590 -1.62 32.87 36.48
CA ASP A 590 -0.34 32.16 36.36
C ASP A 590 -0.49 30.68 36.70
N TYR A 591 0.14 29.85 35.88
CA TYR A 591 0.23 28.40 36.05
C TYR A 591 1.70 27.99 36.09
N SER A 592 2.08 27.22 37.12
CA SER A 592 3.44 26.73 37.23
C SER A 592 3.79 25.75 36.10
N LYS A 593 5.05 25.73 35.67
CA LYS A 593 5.55 24.72 34.72
C LYS A 593 5.31 23.29 35.21
N ALA A 594 5.35 23.05 36.52
CA ALA A 594 5.05 21.75 37.11
C ALA A 594 3.60 21.31 36.84
N TYR A 595 2.63 22.21 37.02
CA TYR A 595 1.24 21.96 36.67
C TYR A 595 1.09 21.61 35.20
N PHE A 596 1.66 22.42 34.29
CA PHE A 596 1.60 22.18 32.85
C PHE A 596 2.17 20.81 32.46
N ASN A 597 3.34 20.46 33.00
CA ASN A 597 3.97 19.16 32.75
C ASN A 597 3.11 17.99 33.27
N SER A 598 2.47 18.15 34.42
CA SER A 598 1.59 17.13 34.99
C SER A 598 0.34 16.90 34.14
N GLU A 599 -0.28 17.97 33.63
CA GLU A 599 -1.48 17.90 32.80
C GLU A 599 -1.15 17.36 31.40
N MET A 600 0.01 17.71 30.85
CA MET A 600 0.55 17.10 29.63
C MET A 600 0.73 15.59 29.79
N GLN A 601 1.25 15.12 30.93
CA GLN A 601 1.36 13.68 31.20
C GLN A 601 -0.02 13.02 31.37
N ARG A 602 -0.98 13.70 31.99
CA ARG A 602 -2.35 13.20 32.16
C ARG A 602 -3.05 13.02 30.81
N LEU A 603 -3.00 14.03 29.95
CA LEU A 603 -3.60 13.98 28.61
C LEU A 603 -2.93 12.93 27.72
N ARG A 604 -1.61 12.75 27.82
CA ARG A 604 -0.90 11.65 27.13
C ARG A 604 -1.45 10.27 27.51
N LYS A 605 -1.70 10.04 28.81
CA LYS A 605 -2.27 8.78 29.30
C LYS A 605 -3.72 8.59 28.85
N GLN A 606 -4.53 9.64 28.86
CA GLN A 606 -5.94 9.57 28.45
C GLN A 606 -6.11 9.32 26.95
N LEU A 607 -5.21 9.84 26.11
CA LEU A 607 -5.25 9.68 24.66
C LEU A 607 -4.50 8.43 24.15
N ASN A 608 -4.03 7.56 25.06
CA ASN A 608 -3.30 6.33 24.74
C ASN A 608 -2.10 6.53 23.79
N ILE A 609 -1.47 7.71 23.87
CA ILE A 609 -0.33 8.08 23.03
C ILE A 609 0.92 7.46 23.65
N HIS A 610 1.30 6.27 23.17
CA HIS A 610 2.64 5.74 23.38
C HIS A 610 3.63 6.46 22.45
N VAL A 611 4.71 7.00 23.02
CA VAL A 611 5.84 7.58 22.27
C VAL A 611 6.72 6.46 21.75
#